data_AF-A0A2A4ZZL2-F1
#
_entry.id   AF-A0A2A4ZZL2-F1
#
_cell.length_a   1.000
_cell.length_b   1.000
_cell.length_c   1.000
_cell.angle_alpha   90.00
_cell.angle_beta   90.00
_cell.angle_gamma   90.00
#
_symmetry.space_group_name_H-M   'P 1'
#
loop_
_entity.id
_entity.type
_entity.pdbx_description
1 polymer ?
#
loop_
_entity_poly.entity_id
_entity_poly.type
_entity_poly.pdbx_seq_one_letter_code
_entity_poly.pdbx_strand_id
1 'polypeptide(L)'
;MPNSPLIKLPTLEFNIRSFHPEKDFGWSGMLFEGDNRSFSNRPNNEVTSRIWHRFILDLPTSVNGELLREMTHSDPSKAPWADKKREYGGKLKPSGFIKPLAKKESVNGIQHYRIEGRYGGVNHAMPLSPTMQETIGYSYVPTLDVSYELRIDVDTINKHIDIVTYIKGDGFPNCEAFVRNKKGQSIFLGTHVRKGAAPISLALNLDYPMIAGAIRLPFNDSGSFTGTLGDEWSRQKNKKSQLEFDSLEIWNRKFLNSNPNHRHCMLIEKASLEGCFVSI
;
A
#
# COMPACT_ATOMS: atom_id res chain seq x y z
N MET A 1 2.97 31.10 33.95
CA MET A 1 2.37 30.60 32.69
C MET A 1 2.00 29.15 32.92
N PRO A 2 0.77 28.70 32.62
CA PRO A 2 0.46 27.28 32.74
C PRO A 2 1.26 26.53 31.67
N ASN A 3 1.96 25.47 32.07
CA ASN A 3 2.61 24.54 31.16
C ASN A 3 1.52 23.90 30.28
N SER A 4 1.35 24.39 29.05
CA SER A 4 0.51 23.72 28.07
C SER A 4 0.98 22.26 27.95
N PRO A 5 0.07 21.27 28.05
CA PRO A 5 0.46 19.87 27.96
C PRO A 5 1.17 19.61 26.63
N LEU A 6 2.32 18.95 26.71
CA LEU A 6 3.13 18.64 25.53
C LEU A 6 2.32 17.71 24.61
N ILE A 7 1.99 18.18 23.41
CA ILE A 7 1.27 17.37 22.41
C ILE A 7 2.15 16.18 22.03
N LYS A 8 1.62 14.97 22.21
CA LYS A 8 2.29 13.75 21.75
C LYS A 8 1.97 13.52 20.29
N LEU A 9 3.00 13.51 19.45
CA LEU A 9 2.84 13.26 18.03
C LEU A 9 2.56 11.77 17.74
N PRO A 10 1.85 11.49 16.64
CA PRO A 10 1.43 10.14 16.28
C PRO A 10 2.61 9.33 15.73
N THR A 11 2.73 8.10 16.19
CA THR A 11 3.53 7.09 15.49
C THR A 11 2.63 6.38 14.48
N LEU A 12 3.09 6.32 13.24
CA LEU A 12 2.33 5.81 12.09
C LEU A 12 2.98 4.56 11.52
N GLU A 13 2.20 3.51 11.32
CA GLU A 13 2.60 2.32 10.58
C GLU A 13 1.97 2.38 9.18
N PHE A 14 2.81 2.55 8.16
CA PHE A 14 2.39 2.50 6.77
C PHE A 14 2.51 1.08 6.24
N ASN A 15 1.49 0.63 5.51
CA ASN A 15 1.44 -0.66 4.86
C ASN A 15 1.08 -0.44 3.39
N ILE A 16 1.93 -0.91 2.49
CA ILE A 16 1.71 -0.88 1.04
C ILE A 16 1.94 -2.29 0.54
N ARG A 17 0.96 -2.87 -0.16
CA ARG A 17 1.04 -4.29 -0.55
C ARG A 17 0.41 -4.57 -1.89
N SER A 18 0.98 -5.55 -2.56
CA SER A 18 0.47 -6.14 -3.79
C SER A 18 -0.14 -7.49 -3.52
N PHE A 19 -1.32 -7.75 -4.08
CA PHE A 19 -2.02 -9.02 -3.94
C PHE A 19 -2.82 -9.37 -5.19
N HIS A 20 -3.06 -10.66 -5.40
CA HIS A 20 -3.90 -11.17 -6.48
C HIS A 20 -5.27 -11.58 -5.91
N PRO A 21 -6.39 -10.95 -6.34
CA PRO A 21 -7.67 -11.11 -5.65
C PRO A 21 -8.33 -12.48 -5.86
N GLU A 22 -8.00 -13.15 -6.97
CA GLU A 22 -8.54 -14.47 -7.30
C GLU A 22 -7.76 -15.59 -6.61
N LYS A 23 -8.37 -16.79 -6.56
CA LYS A 23 -7.72 -18.03 -6.10
C LYS A 23 -6.50 -18.44 -6.93
N ASP A 24 -6.45 -18.05 -8.19
CA ASP A 24 -5.37 -18.34 -9.13
C ASP A 24 -5.17 -17.15 -10.08
N PHE A 25 -4.01 -17.13 -10.74
CA PHE A 25 -3.67 -16.10 -11.73
C PHE A 25 -4.27 -16.35 -13.12
N GLY A 26 -5.22 -17.30 -13.24
CA GLY A 26 -5.78 -17.69 -14.53
C GLY A 26 -4.75 -18.31 -15.50
N TRP A 27 -5.17 -18.53 -16.73
CA TRP A 27 -4.32 -19.14 -17.76
C TRP A 27 -3.12 -18.26 -18.12
N SER A 28 -3.30 -16.94 -18.22
CA SER A 28 -2.21 -16.01 -18.55
C SER A 28 -1.13 -15.94 -17.47
N GLY A 29 -1.47 -16.18 -16.21
CA GLY A 29 -0.50 -16.31 -15.13
C GLY A 29 -0.17 -17.76 -14.78
N MET A 30 -0.35 -18.70 -15.70
CA MET A 30 0.00 -20.12 -15.54
C MET A 30 -0.57 -20.76 -14.28
N LEU A 31 -1.78 -20.38 -13.87
CA LEU A 31 -2.54 -20.97 -12.75
C LEU A 31 -1.79 -20.99 -11.41
N PHE A 32 -0.86 -20.05 -11.18
CA PHE A 32 -0.27 -19.87 -9.85
C PHE A 32 -1.34 -19.52 -8.83
N GLU A 33 -1.21 -19.99 -7.59
CA GLU A 33 -2.12 -19.61 -6.50
C GLU A 33 -2.09 -18.10 -6.25
N GLY A 34 -3.27 -17.50 -6.20
CA GLY A 34 -3.49 -16.12 -5.78
C GLY A 34 -3.82 -15.99 -4.30
N ASP A 35 -4.16 -14.77 -3.87
CA ASP A 35 -4.47 -14.46 -2.46
C ASP A 35 -5.93 -14.75 -2.09
N ASN A 36 -6.82 -14.92 -3.09
CA ASN A 36 -8.24 -15.25 -2.91
C ASN A 36 -8.96 -14.35 -1.89
N ARG A 37 -8.82 -13.04 -2.02
CA ARG A 37 -9.38 -12.08 -1.07
C ARG A 37 -9.75 -10.76 -1.73
N SER A 38 -10.56 -9.98 -1.02
CA SER A 38 -10.83 -8.58 -1.38
C SER A 38 -9.77 -7.65 -0.78
N PHE A 39 -9.94 -6.35 -1.02
CA PHE A 39 -9.20 -5.30 -0.35
C PHE A 39 -9.37 -5.38 1.17
N SER A 40 -8.32 -5.04 1.90
CA SER A 40 -8.29 -5.12 3.35
C SER A 40 -7.32 -4.09 3.91
N ASN A 41 -7.61 -3.58 5.10
CA ASN A 41 -6.72 -2.74 5.89
C ASN A 41 -6.32 -3.43 7.21
N ARG A 42 -6.50 -4.76 7.26
CA ARG A 42 -6.05 -5.63 8.34
C ARG A 42 -4.55 -5.90 8.21
N PRO A 43 -3.85 -6.15 9.34
CA PRO A 43 -2.42 -6.46 9.31
C PRO A 43 -2.11 -7.74 8.51
N ASN A 44 -0.86 -7.85 8.06
CA ASN A 44 -0.44 -8.93 7.15
C ASN A 44 -0.43 -10.33 7.78
N ASN A 45 -0.55 -10.47 9.09
CA ASN A 45 -0.76 -11.78 9.73
C ASN A 45 -2.21 -12.29 9.62
N GLU A 46 -3.13 -11.47 9.09
CA GLU A 46 -4.55 -11.81 8.93
C GLU A 46 -4.96 -11.97 7.46
N VAL A 47 -4.14 -11.50 6.52
CA VAL A 47 -4.40 -11.56 5.08
C VAL A 47 -3.12 -11.75 4.29
N THR A 48 -3.18 -12.54 3.23
CA THR A 48 -2.05 -12.87 2.36
C THR A 48 -1.74 -11.74 1.37
N SER A 49 -0.51 -11.67 0.89
CA SER A 49 -0.07 -10.75 -0.18
C SER A 49 1.06 -11.36 -0.99
N ARG A 50 1.15 -10.98 -2.27
CA ARG A 50 2.30 -11.33 -3.12
C ARG A 50 3.56 -10.65 -2.59
N ILE A 51 3.48 -9.36 -2.27
CA ILE A 51 4.50 -8.64 -1.51
C ILE A 51 3.81 -7.65 -0.60
N TRP A 52 4.27 -7.52 0.63
CA TRP A 52 3.92 -6.42 1.50
C TRP A 52 5.17 -5.70 1.96
N HIS A 53 5.08 -4.37 1.98
CA HIS A 53 6.10 -3.48 2.47
C HIS A 53 5.50 -2.63 3.60
N ARG A 54 6.17 -2.65 4.75
CA ARG A 54 5.70 -2.03 5.98
C ARG A 54 6.81 -1.25 6.65
N PHE A 55 6.46 -0.06 7.12
CA PHE A 55 7.38 0.73 7.92
C PHE A 55 6.68 1.53 9.02
N ILE A 56 7.44 1.82 10.06
CA ILE A 56 6.97 2.57 11.23
C ILE A 56 7.74 3.89 11.28
N LEU A 57 6.98 4.97 11.22
CA LEU A 57 7.48 6.32 11.35
C LEU A 57 7.09 6.85 12.73
N ASP A 58 8.09 7.20 13.52
CA ASP A 58 7.88 8.07 14.68
C ASP A 58 8.08 9.50 14.27
N LEU A 59 7.13 10.36 14.64
CA LEU A 59 7.15 11.77 14.30
C LEU A 59 7.41 12.59 15.57
N PRO A 60 8.52 12.41 16.33
CA PRO A 60 8.70 13.12 17.59
C PRO A 60 8.78 14.64 17.39
N THR A 61 8.46 15.35 18.47
CA THR A 61 8.51 16.81 18.53
C THR A 61 9.92 17.39 18.40
N SER A 62 10.99 16.57 18.52
CA SER A 62 12.38 17.03 18.49
C SER A 62 13.20 16.51 17.30
N VAL A 63 13.75 17.50 16.58
CA VAL A 63 14.78 17.49 15.54
C VAL A 63 14.46 16.74 14.24
N ASN A 64 14.21 15.43 14.21
CA ASN A 64 13.92 14.69 12.97
C ASN A 64 12.90 13.58 13.23
N GLY A 65 12.03 13.30 12.25
CA GLY A 65 11.23 12.08 12.25
C GLY A 65 12.15 10.86 12.17
N GLU A 66 11.77 9.74 12.78
CA GLU A 66 12.59 8.54 12.85
C GLU A 66 11.89 7.37 12.18
N LEU A 67 12.61 6.68 11.28
CA LEU A 67 12.19 5.41 10.72
C LEU A 67 12.56 4.30 11.71
N LEU A 68 11.61 3.88 12.54
CA LEU A 68 11.85 2.90 13.60
C LEU A 68 12.02 1.47 13.06
N ARG A 69 11.34 1.17 11.96
CA ARG A 69 11.34 -0.19 11.38
C ARG A 69 10.95 -0.15 9.92
N GLU A 70 11.59 -0.99 9.12
CA GLU A 70 11.26 -1.27 7.73
C GLU A 70 11.26 -2.78 7.50
N MET A 71 10.27 -3.30 6.78
CA MET A 71 10.16 -4.70 6.42
C MET A 71 9.49 -4.88 5.06
N THR A 72 10.07 -5.74 4.24
CA THR A 72 9.45 -6.27 3.01
C THR A 72 9.39 -7.79 3.11
N HIS A 73 8.24 -8.41 2.87
CA HIS A 73 8.12 -9.87 2.77
C HIS A 73 7.06 -10.25 1.73
N SER A 74 7.00 -11.54 1.44
CA SER A 74 6.05 -12.18 0.53
C SER A 74 5.45 -13.38 1.26
N ASP A 75 4.14 -13.62 1.07
CA ASP A 75 3.55 -14.89 1.47
C ASP A 75 3.94 -16.02 0.50
N PRO A 76 3.90 -17.29 0.92
CA PRO A 76 4.36 -18.40 0.10
C PRO A 76 3.59 -18.52 -1.22
N SER A 77 4.30 -18.82 -2.29
CA SER A 77 3.74 -18.98 -3.64
C SER A 77 3.62 -20.45 -4.02
N LYS A 78 2.57 -20.84 -4.74
CA LYS A 78 2.39 -22.21 -5.22
C LYS A 78 2.20 -22.20 -6.73
N ALA A 79 3.04 -22.94 -7.43
CA ALA A 79 2.88 -23.23 -8.85
C ALA A 79 1.96 -24.45 -9.03
N PRO A 80 1.22 -24.57 -10.15
CA PRO A 80 0.32 -25.71 -10.37
C PRO A 80 1.04 -27.07 -10.50
N TRP A 81 2.34 -27.06 -10.84
CA TRP A 81 3.17 -28.27 -10.95
C TRP A 81 3.90 -28.63 -9.64
N ALA A 82 3.67 -27.90 -8.55
CA ALA A 82 4.37 -28.11 -7.28
C ALA A 82 3.41 -28.54 -6.16
N ASP A 83 3.78 -29.60 -5.43
CA ASP A 83 2.98 -30.10 -4.31
C ASP A 83 3.05 -29.19 -3.07
N LYS A 84 4.17 -28.47 -2.92
CA LYS A 84 4.45 -27.60 -1.77
C LYS A 84 4.53 -26.14 -2.19
N LYS A 85 4.18 -25.25 -1.26
CA LYS A 85 4.42 -23.81 -1.41
C LYS A 85 5.91 -23.50 -1.31
N ARG A 86 6.34 -22.50 -2.06
CA ARG A 86 7.67 -21.92 -2.02
C ARG A 86 7.69 -20.80 -0.98
N GLU A 87 8.52 -20.98 0.03
CA GLU A 87 8.88 -19.94 1.00
C GLU A 87 9.96 -19.02 0.43
N TYR A 88 9.93 -17.75 0.81
CA TYR A 88 10.87 -16.72 0.35
C TYR A 88 11.77 -16.26 1.49
N GLY A 89 12.96 -16.87 1.59
CA GLY A 89 13.99 -16.55 2.57
C GLY A 89 15.33 -16.21 1.93
N GLY A 90 16.25 -15.64 2.72
CA GLY A 90 17.61 -15.34 2.27
C GLY A 90 17.64 -14.51 0.98
N LYS A 91 18.35 -15.01 -0.04
CA LYS A 91 18.50 -14.35 -1.36
C LYS A 91 17.21 -14.32 -2.20
N LEU A 92 16.18 -15.08 -1.81
CA LEU A 92 14.90 -15.16 -2.51
C LEU A 92 13.85 -14.19 -1.94
N LYS A 93 14.16 -13.54 -0.82
CA LYS A 93 13.26 -12.59 -0.16
C LYS A 93 13.06 -11.35 -1.05
N PRO A 94 11.85 -10.79 -1.16
CA PRO A 94 11.66 -9.51 -1.81
C PRO A 94 12.45 -8.40 -1.11
N SER A 95 12.90 -7.42 -1.88
CA SER A 95 13.62 -6.25 -1.40
C SER A 95 12.69 -5.04 -1.29
N GLY A 96 12.90 -4.20 -0.29
CA GLY A 96 12.39 -2.84 -0.30
C GLY A 96 13.42 -1.90 0.30
N PHE A 97 13.20 -0.61 0.08
CA PHE A 97 13.98 0.43 0.72
C PHE A 97 13.13 1.70 0.87
N ILE A 98 13.46 2.47 1.89
CA ILE A 98 12.99 3.84 2.08
C ILE A 98 14.18 4.78 1.99
N LYS A 99 14.07 5.83 1.18
CA LYS A 99 15.07 6.90 1.14
C LYS A 99 15.08 7.64 2.49
N PRO A 100 16.24 8.21 2.90
CA PRO A 100 16.31 9.00 4.12
C PRO A 100 15.18 10.04 4.19
N LEU A 101 14.53 10.09 5.35
CA LEU A 101 13.41 11.00 5.60
C LEU A 101 13.87 12.44 5.40
N ALA A 102 13.32 13.11 4.39
CA ALA A 102 13.58 14.52 4.18
C ALA A 102 12.58 15.33 4.99
N LYS A 103 13.06 16.01 6.04
CA LYS A 103 12.29 17.02 6.77
C LYS A 103 12.53 18.38 6.12
N LYS A 104 11.46 19.10 5.80
CA LYS A 104 11.54 20.54 5.54
C LYS A 104 11.31 21.30 6.85
N GLU A 105 11.90 22.49 6.96
CA GLU A 105 11.78 23.35 8.15
C GLU A 105 10.34 23.50 8.61
N SER A 106 10.15 23.65 9.93
CA SER A 106 8.81 23.90 10.45
C SER A 106 8.42 25.34 10.13
N VAL A 107 7.39 25.50 9.30
CA VAL A 107 6.81 26.80 8.98
C VAL A 107 5.49 26.90 9.74
N ASN A 108 5.33 27.94 10.56
CA ASN A 108 4.09 28.21 11.30
C ASN A 108 3.58 27.05 12.18
N GLY A 109 4.47 26.25 12.76
CA GLY A 109 4.08 25.12 13.62
C GLY A 109 3.61 23.86 12.87
N ILE A 110 3.76 23.85 11.54
CA ILE A 110 3.55 22.68 10.70
C ILE A 110 4.91 22.01 10.45
N GLN A 111 4.97 20.69 10.59
CA GLN A 111 6.16 19.89 10.29
C GLN A 111 5.94 19.10 9.01
N HIS A 112 6.88 19.22 8.07
CA HIS A 112 6.77 18.64 6.74
C HIS A 112 7.73 17.46 6.57
N TYR A 113 7.20 16.32 6.17
CA TYR A 113 7.94 15.09 5.94
C TYR A 113 7.69 14.57 4.54
N ARG A 114 8.77 14.14 3.86
CA ARG A 114 8.69 13.44 2.58
C ARG A 114 9.34 12.07 2.70
N ILE A 115 8.59 11.05 2.31
CA ILE A 115 9.03 9.66 2.26
C ILE A 115 8.95 9.20 0.82
N GLU A 116 10.06 8.70 0.33
CA GLU A 116 10.12 8.01 -0.96
C GLU A 116 10.60 6.58 -0.68
N GLY A 117 9.93 5.60 -1.26
CA GLY A 117 10.34 4.21 -1.11
C GLY A 117 9.92 3.35 -2.28
N ARG A 118 10.41 2.12 -2.27
CA ARG A 118 10.10 1.09 -3.27
C ARG A 118 10.14 -0.28 -2.62
N TYR A 119 9.35 -1.19 -3.16
CA TYR A 119 9.57 -2.61 -2.99
C TYR A 119 9.51 -3.34 -4.34
N GLY A 120 10.13 -4.50 -4.37
CA GLY A 120 9.92 -5.45 -5.43
C GLY A 120 10.42 -6.85 -5.11
N GLY A 121 10.04 -7.80 -5.96
CA GLY A 121 10.42 -9.20 -5.78
C GLY A 121 10.04 -10.08 -6.95
N VAL A 122 10.66 -11.25 -6.99
CA VAL A 122 10.55 -12.21 -8.09
C VAL A 122 9.77 -13.45 -7.64
N ASN A 123 8.90 -13.97 -8.52
CA ASN A 123 8.22 -15.23 -8.25
C ASN A 123 9.16 -16.44 -8.47
N HIS A 124 9.88 -16.82 -7.41
CA HIS A 124 10.77 -17.99 -7.39
C HIS A 124 10.04 -19.35 -7.30
N ALA A 125 8.71 -19.40 -7.39
CA ALA A 125 8.03 -20.70 -7.59
C ALA A 125 8.14 -21.21 -9.04
N MET A 126 8.65 -20.37 -9.96
CA MET A 126 9.04 -20.80 -11.32
C MET A 126 10.23 -21.79 -11.30
N PRO A 127 10.29 -22.75 -12.24
CA PRO A 127 11.40 -23.70 -12.30
C PRO A 127 12.73 -22.97 -12.52
N LEU A 128 13.81 -23.44 -11.90
CA LEU A 128 15.17 -22.90 -11.99
C LEU A 128 15.38 -21.46 -11.45
N SER A 129 14.32 -20.67 -11.30
CA SER A 129 14.37 -19.29 -10.79
C SER A 129 15.09 -19.16 -9.43
N PRO A 130 14.83 -20.02 -8.40
CA PRO A 130 15.57 -19.97 -7.15
C PRO A 130 17.07 -20.22 -7.33
N THR A 131 17.42 -21.29 -8.05
CA THR A 131 18.81 -21.72 -8.25
C THR A 131 19.61 -20.65 -8.98
N MET A 132 19.03 -20.01 -10.00
CA MET A 132 19.66 -18.89 -10.69
C MET A 132 19.90 -17.70 -9.75
N GLN A 133 18.89 -17.31 -8.97
CA GLN A 133 19.01 -16.20 -8.03
C GLN A 133 20.10 -16.46 -6.98
N GLU A 134 20.18 -17.68 -6.46
CA GLU A 134 21.15 -18.06 -5.43
C GLU A 134 22.58 -18.14 -5.96
N THR A 135 22.75 -18.64 -7.19
CA THR A 135 24.06 -18.92 -7.80
C THR A 135 24.67 -17.68 -8.44
N ILE A 136 23.88 -16.92 -9.21
CA ILE A 136 24.37 -15.80 -10.03
C ILE A 136 23.69 -14.46 -9.72
N GLY A 137 22.79 -14.41 -8.74
CA GLY A 137 22.15 -13.15 -8.30
C GLY A 137 21.06 -12.62 -9.24
N TYR A 138 20.60 -13.45 -10.19
CA TYR A 138 19.65 -13.06 -11.23
C TYR A 138 18.60 -14.15 -11.47
N SER A 139 17.40 -13.75 -11.90
CA SER A 139 16.34 -14.66 -12.37
C SER A 139 15.69 -14.14 -13.66
N TYR A 140 15.27 -15.06 -14.53
CA TYR A 140 14.57 -14.74 -15.77
C TYR A 140 13.12 -14.27 -15.56
N VAL A 141 12.59 -14.48 -14.35
CA VAL A 141 11.21 -14.10 -14.02
C VAL A 141 11.18 -12.61 -13.72
N PRO A 142 10.31 -11.82 -14.38
CA PRO A 142 10.20 -10.39 -14.13
C PRO A 142 9.93 -10.08 -12.65
N THR A 143 10.47 -8.95 -12.21
CA THR A 143 10.23 -8.43 -10.87
C THR A 143 8.87 -7.74 -10.85
N LEU A 144 8.13 -7.89 -9.74
CA LEU A 144 7.02 -7.02 -9.40
C LEU A 144 7.59 -5.81 -8.69
N ASP A 145 7.37 -4.61 -9.22
CA ASP A 145 7.92 -3.36 -8.73
C ASP A 145 6.85 -2.32 -8.40
N VAL A 146 6.98 -1.72 -7.21
CA VAL A 146 6.11 -0.64 -6.73
C VAL A 146 6.94 0.43 -6.04
N SER A 147 6.80 1.67 -6.50
CA SER A 147 7.42 2.86 -5.90
C SER A 147 6.34 3.80 -5.35
N TYR A 148 6.66 4.53 -4.30
CA TYR A 148 5.73 5.45 -3.67
C TYR A 148 6.41 6.71 -3.15
N GLU A 149 5.62 7.78 -3.12
CA GLU A 149 5.92 9.04 -2.44
C GLU A 149 4.78 9.35 -1.47
N LEU A 150 5.13 9.61 -0.21
CA LEU A 150 4.23 10.13 0.79
C LEU A 150 4.71 11.51 1.23
N ARG A 151 3.80 12.48 1.27
CA ARG A 151 4.03 13.77 1.92
C ARG A 151 3.13 13.85 3.15
N ILE A 152 3.73 14.16 4.28
CA ILE A 152 3.06 14.15 5.57
C ILE A 152 3.30 15.51 6.21
N ASP A 153 2.21 16.26 6.41
CA ASP A 153 2.24 17.56 7.07
C ASP A 153 1.56 17.42 8.42
N VAL A 154 2.27 17.72 9.50
CA VAL A 154 1.77 17.58 10.87
C VAL A 154 1.55 18.98 11.45
N ASP A 155 0.29 19.34 11.63
CA ASP A 155 -0.10 20.60 12.28
C ASP A 155 -0.42 20.33 13.76
N THR A 156 0.49 20.76 14.64
CA THR A 156 0.30 20.63 16.09
C THR A 156 -0.64 21.67 16.68
N ILE A 157 -0.87 22.79 16.00
CA ILE A 157 -1.73 23.87 16.48
C ILE A 157 -3.18 23.49 16.21
N ASN A 158 -3.48 23.08 14.98
CA ASN A 158 -4.81 22.66 14.54
C ASN A 158 -5.08 21.16 14.74
N LYS A 159 -4.09 20.42 15.25
CA LYS A 159 -4.17 19.00 15.64
C LYS A 159 -4.65 18.08 14.50
N HIS A 160 -4.02 18.19 13.33
CA HIS A 160 -4.27 17.27 12.22
C HIS A 160 -3.00 16.88 11.47
N ILE A 161 -3.07 15.76 10.78
CA ILE A 161 -2.05 15.30 9.83
C ILE A 161 -2.66 15.33 8.44
N ASP A 162 -2.00 15.96 7.48
CA ASP A 162 -2.32 15.79 6.08
C ASP A 162 -1.37 14.74 5.47
N ILE A 163 -1.93 13.74 4.78
CA ILE A 163 -1.17 12.69 4.11
C ILE A 163 -1.52 12.73 2.63
N VAL A 164 -0.57 13.12 1.80
CA VAL A 164 -0.64 13.00 0.34
C VAL A 164 0.09 11.72 -0.06
N THR A 165 -0.62 10.85 -0.76
CA THR A 165 -0.13 9.53 -1.20
C THR A 165 -0.06 9.50 -2.71
N TYR A 166 1.09 9.07 -3.24
CA TYR A 166 1.24 8.74 -4.65
C TYR A 166 2.02 7.43 -4.80
N ILE A 167 1.44 6.45 -5.49
CA ILE A 167 2.02 5.12 -5.67
C ILE A 167 1.94 4.77 -7.15
N LYS A 168 3.07 4.28 -7.68
CA LYS A 168 3.21 3.79 -9.04
C LYS A 168 3.93 2.45 -9.10
N GLY A 169 3.83 1.74 -10.21
CA GLY A 169 4.50 0.45 -10.41
C GLY A 169 4.04 -0.27 -11.65
N ASP A 170 4.24 -1.58 -11.71
CA ASP A 170 3.88 -2.39 -12.91
C ASP A 170 2.39 -2.39 -13.24
N GLY A 171 1.55 -1.95 -12.30
CA GLY A 171 0.10 -1.97 -12.46
C GLY A 171 -0.50 -3.37 -12.35
N PHE A 172 0.29 -4.40 -12.06
CA PHE A 172 -0.14 -5.76 -11.76
C PHE A 172 0.66 -6.32 -10.57
N PRO A 173 0.04 -7.07 -9.64
CA PRO A 173 -1.39 -7.36 -9.50
C PRO A 173 -2.12 -6.16 -8.86
N ASN A 174 -3.11 -6.38 -8.00
CA ASN A 174 -3.75 -5.27 -7.28
C ASN A 174 -2.77 -4.66 -6.28
N CYS A 175 -2.94 -3.39 -5.96
CA CYS A 175 -2.18 -2.69 -4.93
C CYS A 175 -3.13 -2.04 -3.92
N GLU A 176 -2.78 -2.04 -2.65
CA GLU A 176 -3.50 -1.29 -1.61
C GLU A 176 -2.53 -0.67 -0.62
N ALA A 177 -2.93 0.48 -0.08
CA ALA A 177 -2.15 1.21 0.90
C ALA A 177 -3.04 1.68 2.05
N PHE A 178 -2.53 1.56 3.28
CA PHE A 178 -3.21 2.03 4.48
C PHE A 178 -2.21 2.45 5.55
N VAL A 179 -2.65 3.32 6.46
CA VAL A 179 -1.89 3.78 7.63
C VAL A 179 -2.59 3.34 8.91
N ARG A 180 -1.80 3.00 9.92
CA ARG A 180 -2.29 2.63 11.25
C ARG A 180 -1.63 3.48 12.32
N ASN A 181 -2.37 3.74 13.39
CA ASN A 181 -1.80 4.32 14.60
C ASN A 181 -1.49 3.25 15.66
N LYS A 182 -0.85 3.66 16.76
CA LYS A 182 -0.53 2.79 17.92
C LYS A 182 -1.74 2.14 18.59
N LYS A 183 -2.95 2.68 18.42
CA LYS A 183 -4.20 2.08 18.94
C LYS A 183 -4.80 1.04 17.97
N GLY A 184 -4.15 0.79 16.83
CA GLY A 184 -4.60 -0.19 15.85
C GLY A 184 -5.66 0.33 14.88
N GLN A 185 -6.11 1.59 15.00
CA GLN A 185 -7.02 2.19 14.04
C GLN A 185 -6.33 2.26 12.67
N SER A 186 -6.99 1.71 11.66
CA SER A 186 -6.46 1.55 10.30
C SER A 186 -7.28 2.35 9.30
N ILE A 187 -6.62 3.04 8.37
CA ILE A 187 -7.25 3.95 7.42
C ILE A 187 -6.65 3.71 6.03
N PHE A 188 -7.49 3.42 5.04
CA PHE A 188 -7.04 3.33 3.65
C PHE A 188 -6.49 4.67 3.15
N LEU A 189 -5.35 4.60 2.47
CA LEU A 189 -4.78 5.69 1.67
C LEU A 189 -5.17 5.55 0.19
N GLY A 190 -5.50 4.32 -0.24
CA GLY A 190 -6.12 4.05 -1.53
C GLY A 190 -5.95 2.60 -1.97
N THR A 191 -6.58 2.27 -3.09
CA THR A 191 -6.52 0.95 -3.74
C THR A 191 -6.36 1.09 -5.25
N HIS A 192 -5.78 0.07 -5.87
CA HIS A 192 -5.61 -0.08 -7.31
C HIS A 192 -6.02 -1.49 -7.70
N VAL A 193 -6.95 -1.59 -8.64
CA VAL A 193 -7.23 -2.83 -9.35
C VAL A 193 -6.23 -2.93 -10.49
N ARG A 194 -5.61 -4.11 -10.64
CA ARG A 194 -4.59 -4.41 -11.64
C ARG A 194 -4.97 -3.91 -13.05
N LYS A 195 -4.01 -3.80 -13.96
CA LYS A 195 -4.23 -3.50 -15.39
C LYS A 195 -3.55 -4.60 -16.20
N GLY A 196 -4.34 -5.50 -16.78
CA GLY A 196 -3.88 -6.58 -17.64
C GLY A 196 -3.46 -7.85 -16.90
N ALA A 197 -2.63 -8.65 -17.56
CA ALA A 197 -2.15 -9.95 -17.09
C ALA A 197 -0.66 -9.90 -16.73
N ALA A 198 -0.24 -10.83 -15.85
CA ALA A 198 1.12 -10.88 -15.30
C ALA A 198 2.24 -10.80 -16.36
N PRO A 199 2.21 -11.56 -17.49
CA PRO A 199 3.34 -11.59 -18.43
C PRO A 199 3.58 -10.26 -19.14
N ILE A 200 2.54 -9.45 -19.34
CA ILE A 200 2.63 -8.18 -20.07
C ILE A 200 3.01 -7.07 -19.10
N SER A 201 2.28 -6.96 -18.00
CA SER A 201 2.41 -5.82 -17.09
C SER A 201 3.73 -5.83 -16.33
N LEU A 202 4.21 -7.01 -15.90
CA LEU A 202 5.49 -7.14 -15.19
C LEU A 202 6.70 -7.00 -16.12
N ALA A 203 6.59 -7.45 -17.38
CA ALA A 203 7.72 -7.40 -18.32
C ALA A 203 7.99 -5.98 -18.85
N LEU A 204 6.95 -5.14 -18.96
CA LEU A 204 7.07 -3.82 -19.54
C LEU A 204 7.51 -2.73 -18.55
N ASN A 205 7.38 -2.95 -17.24
CA ASN A 205 7.80 -2.02 -16.18
C ASN A 205 7.34 -0.57 -16.43
N LEU A 206 6.04 -0.40 -16.68
CA LEU A 206 5.47 0.83 -17.23
C LEU A 206 5.25 1.95 -16.20
N ASP A 207 5.64 1.72 -14.94
CA ASP A 207 5.64 2.75 -13.90
C ASP A 207 4.27 3.46 -13.76
N TYR A 208 3.19 2.70 -13.89
CA TYR A 208 1.81 3.17 -13.94
C TYR A 208 1.41 3.86 -12.64
N PRO A 209 0.70 5.01 -12.71
CA PRO A 209 0.05 5.57 -11.53
C PRO A 209 -1.05 4.62 -11.06
N MET A 210 -0.92 4.14 -9.82
CA MET A 210 -1.82 3.16 -9.21
C MET A 210 -2.71 3.82 -8.15
N ILE A 211 -2.12 4.55 -7.20
CA ILE A 211 -2.87 5.22 -6.12
C ILE A 211 -2.45 6.68 -6.07
N ALA A 212 -3.44 7.57 -6.01
CA ALA A 212 -3.24 8.99 -5.73
C ALA A 212 -4.35 9.45 -4.77
N GLY A 213 -3.97 10.13 -3.69
CA GLY A 213 -4.91 10.61 -2.70
C GLY A 213 -4.31 11.66 -1.78
N ALA A 214 -5.18 12.42 -1.13
CA ALA A 214 -4.83 13.40 -0.11
C ALA A 214 -5.91 13.36 0.96
N ILE A 215 -5.50 13.11 2.21
CA ILE A 215 -6.40 13.01 3.34
C ILE A 215 -5.96 13.92 4.49
N ARG A 216 -6.92 14.39 5.27
CA ARG A 216 -6.69 15.09 6.54
C ARG A 216 -7.19 14.25 7.71
N LEU A 217 -6.32 13.95 8.65
CA LEU A 217 -6.56 13.13 9.83
C LEU A 217 -6.43 13.95 11.10
N PRO A 218 -7.54 14.38 11.74
CA PRO A 218 -7.47 15.02 13.03
C PRO A 218 -6.99 14.03 14.10
N PHE A 219 -6.21 14.54 15.06
CA PHE A 219 -5.72 13.78 16.20
C PHE A 219 -5.99 14.51 17.52
N ASN A 220 -5.97 13.77 18.63
CA ASN A 220 -6.12 14.33 19.97
C ASN A 220 -4.76 14.52 20.66
N ASP A 221 -4.73 15.11 21.86
CA ASP A 221 -3.48 15.41 22.58
C ASP A 221 -2.61 14.17 22.89
N SER A 222 -3.20 12.97 22.81
CA SER A 222 -2.48 11.69 22.95
C SER A 222 -1.86 11.17 21.65
N GLY A 223 -2.02 11.89 20.52
CA GLY A 223 -1.55 11.49 19.20
C GLY A 223 -2.39 10.39 18.55
N SER A 224 -3.63 10.19 19.00
CA SER A 224 -4.56 9.22 18.40
C SER A 224 -5.53 9.89 17.44
N PHE A 225 -5.96 9.19 16.40
CA PHE A 225 -6.99 9.70 15.48
C PHE A 225 -8.32 9.90 16.21
N THR A 226 -9.01 11.00 15.90
CA THR A 226 -10.28 11.35 16.53
C THR A 226 -11.47 10.56 16.02
N GLY A 227 -11.30 9.75 14.96
CA GLY A 227 -12.38 8.92 14.40
C GLY A 227 -13.04 9.50 13.15
N THR A 228 -12.56 10.65 12.66
CA THR A 228 -12.97 11.23 11.38
C THR A 228 -11.78 11.45 10.44
N LEU A 229 -12.05 11.62 9.15
CA LEU A 229 -11.09 12.18 8.21
C LEU A 229 -11.78 13.08 7.18
N GLY A 230 -11.01 13.99 6.60
CA GLY A 230 -11.41 14.73 5.39
C GLY A 230 -10.72 14.22 4.13
N ASP A 231 -11.46 14.20 3.02
CA ASP A 231 -10.95 13.88 1.67
C ASP A 231 -10.50 15.17 0.95
N GLU A 232 -9.26 15.57 1.20
CA GLU A 232 -8.66 16.77 0.60
C GLU A 232 -8.56 16.65 -0.92
N TRP A 233 -8.34 15.44 -1.44
CA TRP A 233 -8.30 15.20 -2.89
C TRP A 233 -9.65 15.50 -3.55
N SER A 234 -10.73 14.95 -3.01
CA SER A 234 -12.10 15.20 -3.49
C SER A 234 -12.50 16.66 -3.34
N ARG A 235 -12.16 17.30 -2.21
CA ARG A 235 -12.44 18.72 -1.98
C ARG A 235 -11.82 19.59 -3.07
N GLN A 236 -10.52 19.40 -3.35
CA GLN A 236 -9.79 20.15 -4.36
C GLN A 236 -10.32 19.87 -5.78
N LYS A 237 -10.50 18.59 -6.12
CA LYS A 237 -11.04 18.16 -7.43
C LYS A 237 -12.41 18.79 -7.71
N ASN A 238 -13.27 18.87 -6.69
CA ASN A 238 -14.62 19.40 -6.81
C ASN A 238 -14.72 20.90 -6.48
N LYS A 239 -13.59 21.59 -6.28
CA LYS A 239 -13.51 23.04 -5.97
C LYS A 239 -14.38 23.44 -4.76
N LYS A 240 -14.51 22.57 -3.76
CA LYS A 240 -15.25 22.88 -2.53
C LYS A 240 -14.43 23.78 -1.61
N SER A 241 -15.07 24.80 -1.05
CA SER A 241 -14.43 25.76 -0.14
C SER A 241 -14.14 25.18 1.24
N GLN A 242 -14.95 24.23 1.69
CA GLN A 242 -14.83 23.58 3.00
C GLN A 242 -14.51 22.09 2.86
N LEU A 243 -13.74 21.57 3.82
CA LEU A 243 -13.47 20.14 3.93
C LEU A 243 -14.58 19.48 4.74
N GLU A 244 -15.26 18.53 4.12
CA GLU A 244 -16.21 17.65 4.78
C GLU A 244 -15.46 16.49 5.43
N PHE A 245 -15.92 16.08 6.61
CA PHE A 245 -15.33 14.99 7.37
C PHE A 245 -16.29 13.80 7.44
N ASP A 246 -15.79 12.63 7.03
CA ASP A 246 -16.47 11.34 7.18
C ASP A 246 -15.95 10.61 8.42
N SER A 247 -16.74 9.69 8.97
CA SER A 247 -16.20 8.73 9.93
C SER A 247 -15.17 7.81 9.26
N LEU A 248 -14.18 7.35 10.03
CA LEU A 248 -13.18 6.39 9.51
C LEU A 248 -13.83 5.11 8.97
N GLU A 249 -14.96 4.70 9.54
CA GLU A 249 -15.71 3.54 9.07
C GLU A 249 -16.30 3.76 7.68
N ILE A 250 -16.99 4.89 7.47
CA ILE A 250 -17.59 5.25 6.17
C ILE A 250 -16.49 5.32 5.11
N TRP A 251 -15.35 5.93 5.45
CA TRP A 251 -14.20 6.00 4.57
C TRP A 251 -13.67 4.64 4.17
N ASN A 252 -13.34 3.79 5.15
CA ASN A 252 -12.78 2.47 4.88
C ASN A 252 -13.76 1.60 4.08
N ARG A 253 -15.06 1.72 4.35
CA ARG A 253 -16.10 0.97 3.64
C ARG A 253 -16.09 1.23 2.13
N LYS A 254 -15.73 2.45 1.67
CA LYS A 254 -15.59 2.78 0.24
C LYS A 254 -14.61 1.84 -0.46
N PHE A 255 -13.50 1.50 0.22
CA PHE A 255 -12.45 0.64 -0.34
C PHE A 255 -12.74 -0.84 -0.10
N LEU A 256 -13.22 -1.20 1.11
CA LEU A 256 -13.56 -2.60 1.44
C LEU A 256 -14.65 -3.18 0.54
N ASN A 257 -15.62 -2.35 0.15
CA ASN A 257 -16.72 -2.75 -0.72
C ASN A 257 -16.40 -2.60 -2.21
N SER A 258 -15.22 -2.07 -2.55
CA SER A 258 -14.84 -1.95 -3.96
C SER A 258 -14.55 -3.33 -4.54
N ASN A 259 -15.06 -3.60 -5.76
CA ASN A 259 -14.81 -4.87 -6.43
C ASN A 259 -13.33 -4.95 -6.81
N PRO A 260 -12.56 -5.92 -6.27
CA PRO A 260 -11.13 -6.05 -6.55
C PRO A 260 -10.84 -6.54 -7.98
N ASN A 261 -11.87 -6.87 -8.76
CA ASN A 261 -11.82 -7.20 -10.17
C ASN A 261 -12.55 -6.17 -11.05
N HIS A 262 -12.90 -4.99 -10.52
CA HIS A 262 -13.64 -3.98 -11.27
C HIS A 262 -12.96 -3.64 -12.61
N ARG A 263 -13.73 -3.66 -13.71
CA ARG A 263 -13.26 -3.43 -15.10
C ARG A 263 -12.22 -4.44 -15.61
N HIS A 264 -12.00 -5.55 -14.91
CA HIS A 264 -11.29 -6.72 -15.42
C HIS A 264 -12.27 -7.82 -15.78
N CYS A 265 -12.80 -7.72 -16.99
CA CYS A 265 -13.45 -8.85 -17.65
C CYS A 265 -12.49 -9.49 -18.63
N MET A 266 -11.74 -10.46 -18.12
CA MET A 266 -11.01 -11.40 -18.96
C MET A 266 -12.01 -12.44 -19.44
N LEU A 267 -12.83 -12.07 -20.44
CA LEU A 267 -13.84 -12.89 -21.13
C LEU A 267 -13.30 -14.26 -21.61
N ILE A 268 -11.97 -14.40 -21.66
CA ILE A 268 -11.23 -15.57 -22.14
C ILE A 268 -10.76 -16.48 -20.98
N GLU A 269 -10.65 -15.99 -19.73
CA GLU A 269 -9.99 -16.76 -18.66
C GLU A 269 -10.92 -17.50 -17.71
N LYS A 270 -12.13 -16.96 -17.48
CA LYS A 270 -13.19 -17.62 -16.72
C LYS A 270 -14.49 -17.13 -17.35
N ALA A 271 -15.38 -18.03 -17.75
CA ALA A 271 -16.72 -17.70 -18.21
C ALA A 271 -17.58 -17.09 -17.07
N SER A 272 -17.12 -16.02 -16.44
CA SER A 272 -17.76 -15.28 -15.37
C SER A 272 -17.92 -13.82 -15.83
N LEU A 273 -19.16 -13.34 -15.77
CA LEU A 273 -19.54 -11.97 -16.10
C LEU A 273 -19.63 -11.06 -14.86
N GLU A 274 -19.25 -11.55 -13.68
CA GLU A 274 -19.31 -10.78 -12.44
C GLU A 274 -18.35 -9.58 -12.50
N GLY A 275 -18.91 -8.38 -12.50
CA GLY A 275 -18.15 -7.12 -12.63
C GLY A 275 -17.96 -6.60 -14.06
N CYS A 276 -18.55 -7.26 -15.07
CA CYS A 276 -18.46 -6.82 -16.47
C CYS A 276 -19.37 -5.66 -16.85
N PHE A 277 -20.47 -5.47 -16.12
CA PHE A 277 -21.47 -4.48 -16.47
C PHE A 277 -21.51 -3.37 -15.42
N VAL A 278 -21.47 -2.14 -15.91
CA VAL A 278 -21.88 -0.96 -15.16
C VAL A 278 -23.39 -1.06 -15.01
N SER A 279 -23.91 -1.10 -13.79
CA SER A 279 -25.31 -0.77 -13.57
C SER A 279 -25.49 0.68 -14.04
N ILE A 280 -26.21 0.87 -15.14
CA ILE A 280 -26.58 2.18 -15.68
C ILE A 280 -27.40 2.93 -14.62
#